data_AF-A0A7R9FGK5-F1
#
_entry.id   AF-A0A7R9FGK5-F1
#
_cell.length_a   1.000
_cell.length_b   1.000
_cell.length_c   1.000
_cell.angle_alpha   90.00
_cell.angle_beta   90.00
_cell.angle_gamma   90.00
#
_symmetry.space_group_name_H-M   'P 1'
#
loop_
_entity.id
_entity.type
_entity.pdbx_description
1 polymer ?
#
loop_
_entity_poly.entity_id
_entity_poly.type
_entity_poly.pdbx_seq_one_letter_code
_entity_poly.pdbx_strand_id
1 'polypeptide(L)'
;MTIVHPKVTIIAEAGPIIIGENNLIEEQTSIINRLPQGTTTPSATPVLIIGANNVFEVDSYSEAMKIGDNNVLESKAFIGRDVELTNGCIIGAGCRVVCPETVSENTIIYGDTRLRRKQADRPPVRTLEHIGL
;
A
#
# COMPACT_ATOMS: atom_id res chain seq x y z
N MET A 1 0.46 -17.20 -1.27
CA MET A 1 1.50 -17.10 -0.22
C MET A 1 1.96 -15.67 -0.11
N THR A 2 1.94 -15.09 1.10
CA THR A 2 2.52 -13.77 1.36
C THR A 2 4.00 -13.89 1.69
N ILE A 3 4.82 -13.02 1.09
CA ILE A 3 6.28 -12.99 1.25
C ILE A 3 6.64 -11.72 2.02
N VAL A 4 7.45 -11.87 3.07
CA VAL A 4 7.93 -10.76 3.90
C VAL A 4 9.46 -10.79 3.93
N HIS A 5 10.09 -9.72 3.45
CA HIS A 5 11.54 -9.57 3.43
C HIS A 5 12.11 -9.18 4.80
N PRO A 6 13.44 -9.24 4.98
CA PRO A 6 14.10 -8.78 6.20
C PRO A 6 13.85 -7.30 6.51
N LYS A 7 13.96 -6.92 7.78
CA LYS A 7 13.81 -5.53 8.28
C LYS A 7 12.44 -4.88 8.01
N VAL A 8 11.43 -5.67 7.66
CA VAL A 8 10.04 -5.21 7.66
C VAL A 8 9.59 -4.94 9.09
N THR A 9 8.89 -3.83 9.28
CA THR A 9 8.31 -3.41 10.55
C THR A 9 6.79 -3.44 10.45
N ILE A 10 6.14 -4.35 11.18
CA ILE A 10 4.68 -4.43 11.27
C ILE A 10 4.26 -4.14 12.71
N ILE A 11 3.53 -3.05 12.94
CA ILE A 11 3.14 -2.59 14.28
C ILE A 11 1.62 -2.51 14.37
N ALA A 12 1.02 -3.41 15.13
CA ALA A 12 -0.41 -3.45 15.43
C ALA A 12 -0.70 -2.85 16.82
N GLU A 13 -0.51 -1.54 16.97
CA GLU A 13 -0.65 -0.84 18.26
C GLU A 13 -2.11 -0.49 18.57
N ALA A 14 -2.87 0.00 17.59
CA ALA A 14 -4.25 0.43 17.77
C ALA A 14 -5.29 -0.67 17.57
N GLY A 15 -4.92 -1.74 16.87
CA GLY A 15 -5.80 -2.84 16.52
C GLY A 15 -5.13 -3.82 15.57
N PRO A 16 -5.82 -4.92 15.23
CA PRO A 16 -5.25 -5.97 14.40
C PRO A 16 -4.92 -5.50 12.98
N ILE A 17 -3.90 -6.11 12.39
CA ILE A 17 -3.53 -5.98 10.98
C ILE A 17 -3.86 -7.31 10.29
N ILE A 18 -4.75 -7.26 9.31
CA ILE A 18 -5.17 -8.40 8.50
C ILE A 18 -4.48 -8.28 7.14
N ILE A 19 -3.60 -9.24 6.82
CA ILE A 19 -2.89 -9.28 5.54
C ILE A 19 -3.46 -10.43 4.72
N GLY A 20 -3.99 -10.10 3.54
CA GLY A 20 -4.49 -11.07 2.59
C GLY A 20 -3.40 -11.92 1.95
N GLU A 21 -3.77 -12.65 0.91
CA GLU A 21 -2.88 -13.59 0.24
C GLU A 21 -2.03 -12.94 -0.85
N ASN A 22 -0.89 -13.57 -1.19
CA ASN A 22 -0.04 -13.19 -2.32
C ASN A 22 0.52 -11.76 -2.25
N ASN A 23 0.66 -11.22 -1.04
CA ASN A 23 1.31 -9.92 -0.87
C ASN A 23 2.84 -10.10 -0.89
N LEU A 24 3.55 -9.13 -1.46
CA LEU A 24 4.99 -9.03 -1.41
C LEU A 24 5.35 -7.79 -0.57
N ILE A 25 6.05 -7.99 0.53
CA ILE A 25 6.49 -6.91 1.43
C ILE A 25 8.01 -6.90 1.44
N GLU A 26 8.60 -5.88 0.82
CA GLU A 26 10.04 -5.76 0.65
C GLU A 26 10.76 -5.15 1.87
N GLU A 27 12.09 -5.06 1.78
CA GLU A 27 12.95 -4.69 2.90
C GLU A 27 12.72 -3.25 3.36
N GLN A 28 12.80 -3.01 4.68
CA GLN A 28 12.57 -1.69 5.32
C GLN A 28 11.14 -1.15 5.18
N THR A 29 10.18 -1.93 4.67
CA THR A 29 8.77 -1.51 4.67
C THR A 29 8.23 -1.41 6.09
N SER A 30 7.44 -0.37 6.34
CA SER A 30 6.73 -0.14 7.60
C SER A 30 5.21 -0.16 7.40
N ILE A 31 4.52 -1.10 8.04
CA ILE A 31 3.05 -1.19 8.07
C ILE A 31 2.60 -0.97 9.51
N ILE A 32 1.96 0.16 9.78
CA ILE A 32 1.72 0.62 11.14
C ILE A 32 0.24 0.94 11.33
N ASN A 33 -0.41 0.24 12.25
CA ASN A 33 -1.72 0.58 12.77
C ASN A 33 -1.55 1.16 14.17
N ARG A 34 -1.48 2.50 14.29
CA ARG A 34 -1.32 3.22 15.57
C ARG A 34 -2.49 4.16 15.84
N LEU A 35 -2.67 4.64 17.06
CA LEU A 35 -3.74 5.61 17.37
C LEU A 35 -3.32 7.03 16.96
N PRO A 36 -4.26 7.93 16.60
CA PRO A 36 -3.92 9.33 16.41
C PRO A 36 -3.41 9.90 17.72
N GLN A 37 -2.41 10.80 17.65
CA GLN A 37 -1.91 11.46 18.84
C GLN A 37 -3.05 12.22 19.53
N GLY A 38 -3.33 11.88 20.79
CA GLY A 38 -4.41 12.48 21.59
C GLY A 38 -5.67 11.64 21.73
N THR A 39 -5.79 10.50 21.04
CA THR A 39 -6.92 9.56 21.23
C THR A 39 -6.54 8.47 22.22
N THR A 40 -7.02 8.57 23.46
CA THR A 40 -6.80 7.57 24.53
C THR A 40 -7.83 6.44 24.51
N THR A 41 -8.98 6.66 23.87
CA THR A 41 -10.06 5.68 23.73
C THR A 41 -10.53 5.63 22.28
N PRO A 42 -10.22 4.56 21.52
CA PRO A 42 -10.83 4.36 20.23
C PRO A 42 -12.34 4.12 20.43
N SER A 43 -13.18 4.91 19.75
CA SER A 43 -14.64 4.69 19.70
C SER A 43 -14.98 3.34 19.05
N ALA A 44 -14.12 2.90 18.12
CA ALA A 44 -14.14 1.58 17.49
C ALA A 44 -12.70 1.12 17.28
N THR A 45 -12.42 -0.17 17.46
CA THR A 45 -11.08 -0.75 17.24
C THR A 45 -10.70 -0.61 15.76
N PRO A 46 -9.71 0.23 15.42
CA PRO A 46 -9.29 0.41 14.03
C PRO A 46 -8.60 -0.88 13.55
N VAL A 47 -9.20 -1.58 12.60
CA VAL A 47 -8.62 -2.76 11.96
C VAL A 47 -7.98 -2.32 10.65
N LEU A 48 -6.68 -2.59 10.49
CA LEU A 48 -5.98 -2.36 9.23
C LEU A 48 -6.16 -3.59 8.35
N ILE A 49 -6.76 -3.42 7.17
CA ILE A 49 -7.03 -4.52 6.24
C ILE A 49 -6.21 -4.30 4.97
N ILE A 50 -5.41 -5.30 4.61
CA ILE A 50 -4.68 -5.38 3.36
C ILE A 50 -5.25 -6.55 2.56
N GLY A 51 -5.69 -6.27 1.33
CA GLY A 51 -6.21 -7.26 0.39
C GLY A 51 -5.14 -8.20 -0.15
N ALA A 52 -5.38 -8.77 -1.33
CA ALA A 52 -4.51 -9.73 -1.99
C ALA A 52 -3.68 -9.11 -3.13
N ASN A 53 -2.57 -9.76 -3.46
CA ASN A 53 -1.68 -9.40 -4.58
C ASN A 53 -1.11 -7.96 -4.50
N ASN A 54 -0.92 -7.40 -3.31
CA ASN A 54 -0.28 -6.08 -3.17
C ASN A 54 1.24 -6.22 -3.10
N VAL A 55 1.94 -5.22 -3.62
CA VAL A 55 3.40 -5.10 -3.58
C VAL A 55 3.77 -3.86 -2.78
N PHE A 56 4.56 -4.05 -1.73
CA PHE A 56 5.18 -2.98 -0.96
C PHE A 56 6.68 -3.02 -1.25
N GLU A 57 7.17 -2.08 -2.05
CA GLU A 57 8.60 -1.99 -2.36
C GLU A 57 9.42 -1.43 -1.19
N VAL A 58 10.74 -1.43 -1.36
CA VAL A 58 11.74 -1.06 -0.35
C VAL A 58 11.46 0.31 0.27
N ASP A 59 11.55 0.40 1.59
CA ASP A 59 11.41 1.66 2.36
C ASP A 59 10.03 2.33 2.21
N SER A 60 9.00 1.58 1.81
CA SER A 60 7.62 2.06 1.77
C SER A 60 7.02 2.16 3.18
N TYR A 61 6.13 3.13 3.38
CA TYR A 61 5.48 3.41 4.64
C TYR A 61 3.96 3.47 4.47
N SER A 62 3.23 2.71 5.26
CA SER A 62 1.77 2.70 5.25
C SER A 62 1.17 2.73 6.65
N GLU A 63 0.33 3.74 6.88
CA GLU A 63 -0.59 3.83 8.02
C GLU A 63 -2.06 3.67 7.60
N ALA A 64 -2.33 3.42 6.31
CA ALA A 64 -3.69 3.34 5.78
C ALA A 64 -4.53 2.31 6.53
N MET A 65 -5.77 2.68 6.84
CA MET A 65 -6.71 1.75 7.48
C MET A 65 -7.21 0.65 6.53
N LYS A 66 -7.18 0.91 5.22
CA LYS A 66 -7.70 -0.02 4.22
C LYS A 66 -6.87 0.04 2.93
N ILE A 67 -6.42 -1.12 2.50
CA ILE A 67 -5.74 -1.36 1.23
C ILE A 67 -6.46 -2.53 0.56
N GLY A 68 -7.03 -2.31 -0.63
CA GLY A 68 -7.68 -3.38 -1.41
C GLY A 68 -6.68 -4.30 -2.11
N ASP A 69 -7.01 -4.72 -3.33
CA ASP A 69 -6.29 -5.75 -4.08
C ASP A 69 -5.45 -5.18 -5.23
N ASN A 70 -4.35 -5.86 -5.57
CA ASN A 70 -3.49 -5.54 -6.71
C ASN A 70 -2.88 -4.13 -6.67
N ASN A 71 -2.62 -3.58 -5.48
CA ASN A 71 -1.97 -2.28 -5.35
C ASN A 71 -0.45 -2.40 -5.31
N VAL A 72 0.24 -1.36 -5.78
CA VAL A 72 1.71 -1.27 -5.72
C VAL A 72 2.10 0.01 -5.00
N LEU A 73 2.84 -0.12 -3.92
CA LEU A 73 3.53 0.99 -3.26
C LEU A 73 4.99 0.92 -3.68
N GLU A 74 5.40 1.85 -4.54
CA GLU A 74 6.79 1.93 -4.98
C GLU A 74 7.72 2.40 -3.85
N SER A 75 9.01 2.32 -4.13
CA SER A 75 10.09 2.63 -3.19
C SER A 75 9.91 4.01 -2.54
N LYS A 76 10.01 4.10 -1.20
CA LYS A 76 9.83 5.34 -0.42
C LYS A 76 8.44 5.99 -0.50
N ALA A 77 7.43 5.28 -0.99
CA ALA A 77 6.05 5.76 -0.94
C ALA A 77 5.59 5.92 0.53
N PHE A 78 4.82 6.97 0.80
CA PHE A 78 4.24 7.23 2.11
C PHE A 78 2.72 7.33 2.00
N ILE A 79 2.01 6.49 2.74
CA ILE A 79 0.56 6.52 2.85
C ILE A 79 0.15 6.86 4.28
N GLY A 80 -0.62 7.94 4.41
CA GLY A 80 -1.18 8.40 5.67
C GLY A 80 -2.38 7.59 6.13
N ARG A 81 -2.71 7.74 7.41
CA ARG A 81 -3.78 7.01 8.09
C ARG A 81 -5.15 7.11 7.44
N ASP A 82 -5.53 8.32 7.05
CA ASP A 82 -6.87 8.63 6.54
C ASP A 82 -7.02 8.33 5.03
N VAL A 83 -6.06 7.63 4.44
CA VAL A 83 -6.09 7.20 3.04
C VAL A 83 -6.66 5.81 2.96
N GLU A 84 -7.61 5.62 2.04
CA GLU A 84 -8.11 4.30 1.65
C GLU A 84 -7.67 4.00 0.23
N LEU A 85 -6.88 2.93 0.04
CA LEU A 85 -6.58 2.40 -1.27
C LEU A 85 -7.65 1.38 -1.67
N THR A 86 -8.22 1.57 -2.86
CA THR A 86 -9.14 0.60 -3.46
C THR A 86 -8.34 -0.50 -4.16
N ASN A 87 -8.55 -0.71 -5.47
CA ASN A 87 -7.96 -1.82 -6.22
C ASN A 87 -7.14 -1.31 -7.42
N GLY A 88 -6.02 -1.96 -7.71
CA GLY A 88 -5.20 -1.63 -8.87
C GLY A 88 -4.52 -0.26 -8.78
N CYS A 89 -4.36 0.30 -7.58
CA CYS A 89 -3.73 1.60 -7.40
C CYS A 89 -2.20 1.47 -7.38
N ILE A 90 -1.50 2.46 -7.94
CA ILE A 90 -0.04 2.51 -7.92
C ILE A 90 0.38 3.83 -7.28
N ILE A 91 1.16 3.75 -6.21
CA ILE A 91 1.76 4.90 -5.53
C ILE A 91 3.21 4.98 -5.95
N GLY A 92 3.54 6.03 -6.70
CA GLY A 92 4.86 6.23 -7.28
C GLY A 92 5.96 6.45 -6.23
N ALA A 93 7.19 6.22 -6.64
CA ALA A 93 8.35 6.26 -5.77
C ALA A 93 8.53 7.65 -5.15
N GLY A 94 8.70 7.69 -3.82
CA GLY A 94 8.81 8.93 -3.04
C GLY A 94 7.53 9.76 -2.94
N CYS A 95 6.39 9.30 -3.48
CA CYS A 95 5.12 10.01 -3.36
C CYS A 95 4.57 9.94 -1.94
N ARG A 96 3.98 11.04 -1.48
CA ARG A 96 3.37 11.16 -0.15
C ARG A 96 1.89 11.43 -0.27
N VAL A 97 1.06 10.45 0.07
CA VAL A 97 -0.41 10.57 0.12
C VAL A 97 -0.81 10.70 1.59
N VAL A 98 -1.06 11.92 2.03
CA VAL A 98 -1.41 12.23 3.44
C VAL A 98 -2.82 12.83 3.56
N CYS A 99 -3.40 13.23 2.42
CA CYS A 99 -4.73 13.82 2.43
C CYS A 99 -5.77 12.73 2.71
N PRO A 100 -6.76 13.00 3.57
CA PRO A 100 -7.87 12.07 3.79
C PRO A 100 -8.64 11.89 2.49
N GLU A 101 -8.51 10.73 1.88
CA GLU A 101 -9.17 10.43 0.61
C GLU A 101 -9.24 8.92 0.31
N THR A 102 -10.27 8.56 -0.45
CA THR A 102 -10.37 7.24 -1.08
C THR A 102 -9.79 7.32 -2.49
N VAL A 103 -8.67 6.64 -2.72
CA VAL A 103 -8.05 6.57 -4.05
C VAL A 103 -8.91 5.68 -4.94
N SER A 104 -9.42 6.22 -6.05
CA SER A 104 -10.25 5.47 -7.00
C SER A 104 -9.48 4.32 -7.64
N GLU A 105 -10.21 3.28 -8.05
CA GLU A 105 -9.60 2.10 -8.67
C GLU A 105 -8.78 2.46 -9.91
N ASN A 106 -7.71 1.70 -10.16
CA ASN A 106 -6.81 1.88 -11.29
C ASN A 106 -6.21 3.29 -11.38
N THR A 107 -5.94 3.92 -10.23
CA THR A 107 -5.31 5.24 -10.16
C THR A 107 -3.83 5.12 -9.90
N ILE A 108 -3.04 5.82 -10.72
CA ILE A 108 -1.60 5.96 -10.55
C ILE A 108 -1.34 7.36 -10.01
N ILE A 109 -0.71 7.44 -8.85
CA ILE A 109 -0.26 8.69 -8.22
C ILE A 109 1.24 8.76 -8.43
N TYR A 110 1.74 9.76 -9.16
CA TYR A 110 3.17 9.92 -9.40
C TYR A 110 3.61 11.38 -9.36
N GLY A 111 4.91 11.57 -9.16
CA GLY A 111 5.57 12.87 -9.12
C GLY A 111 5.42 13.59 -7.78
N ASP A 112 6.31 14.55 -7.56
CA ASP A 112 6.35 15.42 -6.36
C ASP A 112 5.07 16.30 -6.25
N THR A 113 4.35 16.46 -7.36
CA THR A 113 3.27 17.43 -7.53
C THR A 113 1.88 16.80 -7.63
N ARG A 114 1.60 15.74 -6.86
CA ARG A 114 0.25 15.12 -6.72
C ARG A 114 -0.46 14.83 -8.06
N LEU A 115 0.29 14.56 -9.13
CA LEU A 115 -0.30 14.30 -10.43
C LEU A 115 -0.93 12.91 -10.41
N ARG A 116 -2.20 12.85 -10.78
CA ARG A 116 -2.97 11.60 -10.86
C ARG A 116 -3.22 11.30 -12.30
N ARG A 117 -2.94 10.06 -12.70
CA ARG A 117 -3.41 9.52 -13.96
C ARG A 117 -4.29 8.34 -13.63
N LYS A 118 -5.56 8.42 -14.03
CA LYS A 118 -6.36 7.20 -14.18
C LYS A 118 -5.68 6.37 -15.25
N GLN A 119 -5.38 5.12 -14.94
CA GLN A 119 -4.82 4.21 -15.90
C GLN A 119 -5.82 4.05 -17.05
N ALA A 120 -5.51 4.70 -18.17
CA ALA A 120 -6.11 4.37 -19.45
C ALA A 120 -5.33 3.17 -19.97
N ASP A 121 -6.03 2.04 -19.95
CA ASP A 121 -5.65 0.71 -20.44
C ASP A 121 -4.61 -0.10 -19.65
N ARG A 122 -5.06 -1.34 -19.45
CA ARG A 122 -4.35 -2.54 -19.00
C ARG A 122 -2.90 -2.55 -19.50
N PRO A 123 -1.89 -2.76 -18.63
CA PRO A 123 -0.54 -2.98 -19.13
C PRO A 123 -0.57 -4.25 -19.98
N PRO A 124 0.09 -4.28 -21.15
CA PRO A 124 0.17 -5.50 -21.93
C PRO A 124 0.80 -6.59 -21.06
N VAL A 125 0.16 -7.76 -21.07
CA VAL A 125 0.63 -8.96 -20.38
C VAL A 125 2.09 -9.16 -20.77
N ARG A 126 3.03 -9.08 -19.82
CA ARG A 126 4.42 -9.47 -20.08
C ARG A 126 4.43 -10.99 -20.21
N THR A 127 4.21 -11.49 -21.42
CA THR A 127 4.61 -12.85 -21.78
C THR A 127 6.14 -12.88 -21.70
N LEU A 128 6.64 -13.58 -20.68
CA LEU A 128 8.02 -14.04 -20.63
C LEU A 128 8.19 -15.05 -21.76
N GLU A 129 8.49 -14.58 -22.98
CA GLU A 129 9.02 -15.45 -24.01
C GLU A 129 10.47 -15.74 -23.66
N HIS A 130 10.69 -16.93 -23.13
CA HIS A 130 11.99 -17.53 -22.93
C HIS A 130 12.70 -17.58 -24.28
N ILE A 131 13.77 -16.81 -24.43
CA ILE A 131 14.73 -16.97 -25.51
C ILE A 131 15.52 -18.24 -25.18
N GLY A 132 15.45 -19.26 -26.03
CA GLY A 132 16.41 -20.37 -26.01
C GLY A 132 15.84 -21.72 -26.41
N LEU A 133 15.92 -22.02 -27.71
CA LEU A 133 16.68 -23.16 -28.26
C LEU A 133 16.96 -22.90 -29.74
#